data_AF-A0A2J6RUK3-F1
#
_entry.id   AF-A0A2J6RUK3-F1
#
_cell.length_a   1.000
_cell.length_b   1.000
_cell.length_c   1.000
_cell.angle_alpha   90.00
_cell.angle_beta   90.00
_cell.angle_gamma   90.00
#
_symmetry.space_group_name_H-M   'P 1'
#
loop_
_entity.id
_entity.type
_entity.pdbx_description
1 polymer ?
#
loop_
_entity_poly.entity_id
_entity_poly.type
_entity_poly.pdbx_seq_one_letter_code
_entity_poly.pdbx_strand_id
1 'polypeptide(L)'
;MRMKYPFALLLLLSRDAVALLHNGNFTTPSDAIPQLAGVSLAPPRHPGLGTMNITNCCLRALTDAFAVQNGYLVISDPSFLSPGTTPESFLSQMSQGEFPCGSDFKGTEVKASYTWCSIYCAGYQKSQVNDAQEWVSPLVSFILPCLVFSTAIPRRRRLQVSDVLFKRALHNIYRFLLTPIRFVVAVFIVTLDYLIWLALCFAFAGPMILSGIYEAFLDSRILDFVMREGNAGLSKVMSTRLLYIILVGNLDFKWKSGESNPCSYYHYLC
;
A
#
# COMPACT_ATOMS: atom_id res chain seq x y z
N MET A 1 -13.91 -22.20 23.08
CA MET A 1 -15.30 -21.93 23.50
C MET A 1 -15.96 -21.11 22.41
N ARG A 2 -17.05 -21.63 21.84
CA ARG A 2 -17.83 -21.00 20.76
C ARG A 2 -18.74 -19.92 21.35
N MET A 3 -18.60 -18.66 20.96
CA MET A 3 -19.69 -17.69 21.03
C MET A 3 -20.31 -17.58 19.63
N LYS A 4 -21.49 -18.19 19.52
CA LYS A 4 -22.35 -18.22 18.35
C LYS A 4 -23.48 -17.20 18.59
N TYR A 5 -23.57 -16.20 17.71
CA TYR A 5 -24.71 -15.30 17.43
C TYR A 5 -25.06 -14.21 18.45
N PRO A 6 -25.04 -12.95 17.97
CA PRO A 6 -26.30 -12.20 17.87
C PRO A 6 -26.59 -11.63 16.47
N PHE A 7 -25.89 -12.09 15.42
CA PHE A 7 -26.10 -11.58 14.04
C PHE A 7 -27.25 -12.27 13.28
N ALA A 8 -27.73 -13.42 13.76
CA ALA A 8 -28.80 -14.17 13.09
C ALA A 8 -30.18 -13.53 13.26
N LEU A 9 -30.40 -12.72 14.31
CA LEU A 9 -31.68 -12.03 14.53
C LEU A 9 -31.85 -10.82 13.57
N LEU A 10 -30.75 -10.24 13.08
CA LEU A 10 -30.80 -9.16 12.08
C LEU A 10 -31.09 -9.67 10.67
N LEU A 11 -30.80 -10.94 10.38
CA LEU A 11 -31.04 -11.57 9.07
C LEU A 11 -32.48 -12.08 8.89
N LEU A 12 -33.27 -12.19 9.95
CA LEU A 12 -34.70 -12.50 9.83
C LEU A 12 -35.54 -11.25 9.55
N LEU A 13 -35.04 -10.05 9.90
CA LEU A 13 -35.64 -8.77 9.50
C LEU A 13 -35.31 -8.37 8.05
N SER A 14 -34.32 -9.01 7.40
CA SER A 14 -33.96 -8.69 6.01
C SER A 14 -34.81 -9.40 4.96
N ARG A 15 -35.50 -10.49 5.31
CA ARG A 15 -36.41 -11.18 4.37
C ARG A 15 -37.71 -10.40 4.13
N ASP A 16 -38.24 -9.74 5.15
CA ASP A 16 -39.43 -8.89 5.01
C ASP A 16 -39.13 -7.54 4.32
N ALA A 17 -37.86 -7.12 4.30
CA ALA A 17 -37.43 -5.94 3.54
C ALA A 17 -37.53 -6.13 2.02
N VAL A 18 -37.44 -7.37 1.53
CA VAL A 18 -37.49 -7.66 0.08
C VAL A 18 -38.90 -7.47 -0.50
N ALA A 19 -39.95 -7.71 0.28
CA ALA A 19 -41.33 -7.45 -0.17
C ALA A 19 -41.68 -5.95 -0.19
N LEU A 20 -40.93 -5.10 0.51
CA LEU A 20 -41.13 -3.64 0.52
C LEU A 20 -40.32 -2.91 -0.55
N LEU A 21 -39.30 -3.53 -1.16
CA LEU A 21 -38.45 -2.91 -2.18
C LEU A 21 -39.17 -2.63 -3.52
N HIS A 22 -40.37 -3.17 -3.73
CA HIS A 22 -41.17 -2.96 -4.94
C HIS A 22 -42.24 -1.85 -4.80
N ASN A 23 -42.43 -1.30 -3.59
CA ASN A 23 -43.30 -0.16 -3.36
C ASN A 23 -42.44 1.11 -3.24
N GLY A 24 -42.18 1.75 -4.39
CA GLY A 24 -41.31 2.92 -4.53
C GLY A 24 -41.82 4.16 -3.80
N ASN A 25 -41.57 4.24 -2.50
CA ASN A 25 -41.77 5.44 -1.70
C ASN A 25 -40.60 5.66 -0.74
N PHE A 26 -39.37 5.61 -1.26
CA PHE A 26 -38.20 6.02 -0.49
C PHE A 26 -38.20 7.55 -0.36
N THR A 27 -37.81 8.06 0.80
CA THR A 27 -37.61 9.51 1.01
C THR A 27 -36.12 9.86 1.05
N THR A 28 -35.30 8.91 1.48
CA THR A 28 -33.84 9.03 1.54
C THR A 28 -33.15 7.77 1.04
N PRO A 29 -31.89 7.84 0.55
CA PRO A 29 -31.12 6.65 0.16
C PRO A 29 -30.94 5.65 1.31
N SER A 30 -30.94 6.13 2.56
CA SER A 30 -30.87 5.29 3.77
C SER A 30 -32.13 4.43 4.00
N ASP A 31 -33.27 4.80 3.42
CA ASP A 31 -34.50 4.00 3.50
C ASP A 31 -34.39 2.74 2.63
N ALA A 32 -33.70 2.85 1.49
CA ALA A 32 -33.44 1.73 0.59
C ALA A 32 -32.22 0.91 1.04
N ILE A 33 -31.21 1.58 1.60
CA ILE A 33 -29.96 0.95 2.04
C ILE A 33 -29.77 1.20 3.55
N PRO A 34 -30.16 0.27 4.42
CA PRO A 34 -30.15 0.50 5.87
C PRO A 34 -28.74 0.74 6.43
N GLN A 35 -27.70 0.28 5.72
CA GLN A 35 -26.29 0.51 6.10
C GLN A 35 -25.83 1.96 5.89
N LEU A 36 -26.59 2.77 5.13
CA LEU A 36 -26.35 4.21 4.99
C LEU A 36 -26.94 5.03 6.15
N ALA A 37 -27.76 4.43 7.01
CA ALA A 37 -28.34 5.12 8.16
C ALA A 37 -27.25 5.50 9.17
N GLY A 38 -27.13 6.80 9.48
CA GLY A 38 -26.17 7.32 10.46
C GLY A 38 -24.75 7.55 9.94
N VAL A 39 -24.53 7.53 8.62
CA VAL A 39 -23.25 7.89 8.01
C VAL A 39 -22.94 9.36 8.29
N SER A 40 -21.79 9.63 8.91
CA SER A 40 -21.34 11.00 9.17
C SER A 40 -20.89 11.66 7.87
N LEU A 41 -21.65 12.67 7.41
CA LEU A 41 -21.28 13.51 6.28
C LEU A 41 -20.23 14.58 6.62
N ALA A 42 -19.82 14.70 7.89
CA ALA A 42 -18.79 15.65 8.27
C ALA A 42 -17.40 15.13 7.81
N PRO A 43 -16.57 15.98 7.17
CA PRO A 43 -15.20 15.62 6.85
C PRO A 43 -14.38 15.37 8.14
N PRO A 44 -13.31 14.57 8.08
CA PRO A 44 -12.47 14.30 9.24
C PRO A 44 -11.84 15.59 9.76
N ARG A 45 -11.97 15.83 11.07
CA ARG A 45 -11.49 17.07 11.71
C ARG A 45 -9.97 17.21 11.71
N HIS A 46 -9.22 16.10 11.66
CA HIS A 46 -7.74 16.10 11.72
C HIS A 46 -7.13 14.98 10.85
N PRO A 47 -6.78 15.25 9.58
CA PRO A 47 -6.29 14.23 8.66
C PRO A 47 -4.93 13.63 9.06
N GLY A 48 -4.07 14.39 9.75
CA GLY A 48 -2.73 13.92 10.16
C GLY A 48 -2.73 12.87 11.29
N LEU A 49 -3.81 12.76 12.07
CA LEU A 49 -3.89 11.88 13.24
C LEU A 49 -4.35 10.45 12.89
N GLY A 50 -4.57 10.15 11.61
CA GLY A 50 -4.91 8.80 11.16
C GLY A 50 -6.26 8.31 11.67
N THR A 51 -7.32 9.11 11.49
CA THR A 51 -8.67 8.76 11.95
C THR A 51 -9.60 8.34 10.81
N MET A 52 -9.04 7.92 9.66
CA MET A 52 -9.87 7.51 8.54
C MET A 52 -10.50 6.14 8.82
N ASN A 53 -11.80 6.03 8.54
CA ASN A 53 -12.52 4.76 8.52
C ASN A 53 -12.91 4.49 7.06
N ILE A 54 -12.24 3.54 6.41
CA ILE A 54 -12.45 3.22 4.98
C ILE A 54 -13.90 2.79 4.74
N THR A 55 -14.49 2.02 5.65
CA THR A 55 -15.89 1.59 5.54
C THR A 55 -16.82 2.80 5.52
N ASN A 56 -16.62 3.77 6.41
CA ASN A 56 -17.43 5.00 6.43
C ASN A 56 -17.23 5.84 5.16
N CYS A 57 -16.01 5.86 4.62
CA CYS A 57 -15.70 6.52 3.36
C CYS A 57 -16.39 5.89 2.15
N CYS A 58 -16.41 4.57 2.09
CA CYS A 58 -17.14 3.83 1.07
C CYS A 58 -18.66 4.05 1.18
N LEU A 59 -19.20 4.03 2.41
CA LEU A 59 -20.62 4.33 2.67
C LEU A 59 -20.98 5.75 2.22
N ARG A 60 -20.11 6.72 2.48
CA ARG A 60 -20.29 8.09 2.01
C ARG A 60 -20.28 8.19 0.48
N ALA A 61 -19.36 7.48 -0.18
CA ALA A 61 -19.32 7.43 -1.64
C ALA A 61 -20.62 6.84 -2.21
N LEU A 62 -21.19 5.83 -1.56
CA LEU A 62 -22.50 5.27 -1.92
C LEU A 62 -23.64 6.28 -1.72
N THR A 63 -23.61 7.05 -0.64
CA THR A 63 -24.61 8.12 -0.41
C THR A 63 -24.57 9.17 -1.52
N ASP A 64 -23.37 9.53 -2.01
CA ASP A 64 -23.22 10.50 -3.10
C ASP A 64 -23.56 9.88 -4.47
N ALA A 65 -23.37 8.57 -4.63
CA ALA A 65 -23.67 7.84 -5.86
C ALA A 65 -25.18 7.70 -6.12
N PHE A 66 -26.00 7.59 -5.06
CA PHE A 66 -27.44 7.36 -5.17
C PHE A 66 -28.25 8.58 -4.72
N ALA A 67 -29.24 8.96 -5.52
CA ALA A 67 -30.26 9.94 -5.15
C ALA A 67 -31.65 9.31 -5.25
N VAL A 68 -32.61 9.85 -4.51
CA VAL A 68 -34.00 9.42 -4.61
C VAL A 68 -34.75 10.42 -5.49
N GLN A 69 -35.36 9.93 -6.58
CA GLN A 69 -36.21 10.72 -7.46
C GLN A 69 -37.57 10.05 -7.61
N ASN A 70 -38.64 10.78 -7.32
CA ASN A 70 -40.03 10.28 -7.41
C ASN A 70 -40.29 8.98 -6.62
N GLY A 71 -39.63 8.80 -5.47
CA GLY A 71 -39.78 7.60 -4.63
C GLY A 71 -38.94 6.40 -5.06
N TYR A 72 -38.15 6.51 -6.14
CA TYR A 72 -37.26 5.46 -6.64
C TYR A 72 -35.79 5.84 -6.45
N LEU A 73 -34.95 4.81 -6.24
CA LEU A 73 -33.50 4.97 -6.15
C LEU A 73 -32.92 5.12 -7.56
N VAL A 74 -32.25 6.24 -7.82
CA VAL A 74 -31.61 6.56 -9.10
C VAL A 74 -30.12 6.80 -8.86
N ILE A 75 -29.27 6.38 -9.80
CA ILE A 75 -27.84 6.69 -9.76
C ILE A 75 -27.67 8.17 -10.12
N SER A 76 -27.23 8.98 -9.16
CA SER A 76 -26.98 10.41 -9.35
C SER A 76 -25.67 10.66 -10.08
N ASP A 77 -24.62 9.92 -9.70
CA ASP A 77 -23.31 10.03 -10.33
C ASP A 77 -22.77 8.62 -10.65
N PRO A 78 -22.70 8.23 -11.93
CA PRO A 78 -22.24 6.91 -12.34
C PRO A 78 -20.72 6.73 -12.18
N SER A 79 -19.96 7.80 -11.93
CA SER A 79 -18.51 7.69 -11.76
C SER A 79 -18.09 6.91 -10.50
N PHE A 80 -19.00 6.81 -9.53
CA PHE A 80 -18.77 6.06 -8.29
C PHE A 80 -19.00 4.56 -8.40
N LEU A 81 -19.60 4.09 -9.50
CA LEU A 81 -19.99 2.69 -9.67
C LEU A 81 -19.34 2.08 -10.92
N SER A 82 -19.22 0.76 -10.95
CA SER A 82 -18.76 0.06 -12.14
C SER A 82 -19.74 0.26 -13.32
N PRO A 83 -19.22 0.36 -14.56
CA PRO A 83 -20.06 0.55 -15.74
C PRO A 83 -21.04 -0.61 -15.91
N GLY A 84 -22.32 -0.29 -16.14
CA GLY A 84 -23.40 -1.28 -16.28
C GLY A 84 -24.13 -1.65 -14.99
N THR A 85 -23.79 -1.03 -13.85
CA THR A 85 -24.54 -1.20 -12.60
C THR A 85 -25.89 -0.47 -12.69
N THR A 86 -26.99 -1.19 -12.47
CA THR A 86 -28.32 -0.59 -12.30
C THR A 86 -28.71 -0.58 -10.81
N PRO A 87 -29.61 0.33 -10.38
CA PRO A 87 -30.13 0.32 -9.01
C PRO A 87 -30.70 -1.05 -8.62
N GLU A 88 -31.37 -1.73 -9.56
CA GLU A 88 -31.97 -3.05 -9.34
C GLU A 88 -30.92 -4.16 -9.19
N SER A 89 -29.87 -4.15 -10.02
CA SER A 89 -28.76 -5.11 -9.88
C SER A 89 -28.01 -4.90 -8.56
N PHE A 90 -27.89 -3.65 -8.12
CA PHE A 90 -27.26 -3.31 -6.84
C PHE A 90 -28.09 -3.80 -5.65
N LEU A 91 -29.39 -3.52 -5.64
CA LEU A 91 -30.30 -3.95 -4.57
C LEU A 91 -30.43 -5.48 -4.51
N SER A 92 -30.40 -6.16 -5.65
CA SER A 92 -30.41 -7.63 -5.68
C SER A 92 -29.11 -8.24 -5.14
N GLN A 93 -27.94 -7.69 -5.47
CA GLN A 93 -26.66 -8.10 -4.85
C GLN A 93 -26.66 -7.91 -3.33
N MET A 94 -27.16 -6.77 -2.88
CA MET A 94 -27.32 -6.50 -1.44
C MET A 94 -28.21 -7.54 -0.74
N SER A 95 -29.31 -7.96 -1.39
CA SER A 95 -30.20 -8.99 -0.83
C SER A 95 -29.51 -10.36 -0.68
N GLN A 96 -28.47 -10.62 -1.48
CA GLN A 96 -27.65 -11.83 -1.42
C GLN A 96 -26.52 -11.73 -0.38
N GLY A 97 -26.42 -10.61 0.33
CA GLY A 97 -25.36 -10.34 1.30
C GLY A 97 -24.05 -9.86 0.67
N GLU A 98 -24.07 -9.47 -0.61
CA GLU A 98 -22.93 -8.90 -1.32
C GLU A 98 -22.97 -7.38 -1.14
N PHE A 99 -22.23 -6.89 -0.13
CA PHE A 99 -22.12 -5.47 0.15
C PHE A 99 -20.71 -4.97 -0.15
N PRO A 100 -20.55 -3.89 -0.95
CA PRO A 100 -19.25 -3.52 -1.48
C PRO A 100 -18.35 -2.77 -0.49
N CYS A 101 -18.89 -2.31 0.63
CA CYS A 101 -18.12 -1.62 1.66
C CYS A 101 -17.82 -2.57 2.83
N GLY A 102 -16.62 -3.15 2.87
CA GLY A 102 -16.22 -4.09 3.91
C GLY A 102 -14.82 -4.69 3.72
N SER A 103 -14.44 -5.62 4.60
CA SER A 103 -13.15 -6.34 4.53
C SER A 103 -13.12 -7.44 3.47
N ASP A 104 -14.28 -8.02 3.14
CA ASP A 104 -14.44 -8.96 2.03
C ASP A 104 -15.17 -8.25 0.89
N PHE A 105 -14.46 -7.99 -0.19
CA PHE A 105 -15.07 -7.44 -1.40
C PHE A 105 -15.93 -8.51 -2.08
N LYS A 106 -17.25 -8.34 -2.04
CA LYS A 106 -18.22 -9.16 -2.77
C LYS A 106 -19.26 -8.24 -3.41
N GLY A 107 -19.34 -8.25 -4.74
CA GLY A 107 -20.33 -7.48 -5.51
C GLY A 107 -19.74 -6.35 -6.37
N THR A 108 -20.46 -5.24 -6.47
CA THR A 108 -20.12 -4.10 -7.34
C THR A 108 -18.98 -3.24 -6.78
N GLU A 109 -17.97 -2.92 -7.59
CA GLU A 109 -16.89 -2.01 -7.17
C GLU A 109 -17.40 -0.58 -6.99
N VAL A 110 -17.13 0.01 -5.82
CA VAL A 110 -17.32 1.44 -5.55
C VAL A 110 -16.00 2.16 -5.81
N LYS A 111 -16.01 3.10 -6.74
CA LYS A 111 -14.86 3.90 -7.14
C LYS A 111 -15.03 5.32 -6.65
N ALA A 112 -13.93 6.00 -6.35
CA ALA A 112 -13.97 7.42 -6.03
C ALA A 112 -12.76 8.09 -6.66
N SER A 113 -12.94 9.30 -7.17
CA SER A 113 -11.83 10.10 -7.65
C SER A 113 -10.90 10.47 -6.48
N TYR A 114 -9.61 10.61 -6.77
CA TYR A 114 -8.64 11.03 -5.75
C TYR A 114 -8.98 12.42 -5.18
N THR A 115 -9.51 13.32 -6.00
CA THR A 115 -9.94 14.66 -5.56
C THR A 115 -11.11 14.58 -4.59
N TRP A 116 -12.11 13.74 -4.85
CA TRP A 116 -13.21 13.49 -3.91
C TRP A 116 -12.68 12.86 -2.61
N CYS A 117 -11.84 11.83 -2.73
CA CYS A 117 -11.30 11.10 -1.58
C CYS A 117 -10.44 12.00 -0.68
N SER A 118 -9.60 12.87 -1.25
CA SER A 118 -8.75 13.77 -0.46
C SER A 118 -9.51 14.85 0.30
N ILE A 119 -10.73 15.21 -0.14
CA ILE A 119 -11.58 16.21 0.54
C ILE A 119 -12.41 15.55 1.65
N TYR A 120 -13.04 14.42 1.34
CA TYR A 120 -14.04 13.79 2.23
C TYR A 120 -13.47 12.68 3.11
N CYS A 121 -12.34 12.11 2.71
CA CYS A 121 -11.71 10.92 3.29
C CYS A 121 -10.21 11.16 3.52
N ALA A 122 -9.87 12.34 4.01
CA ALA A 122 -8.49 12.68 4.29
C ALA A 122 -7.93 11.88 5.47
N GLY A 123 -6.69 11.39 5.31
CA GLY A 123 -5.94 10.67 6.34
C GLY A 123 -5.67 9.22 5.97
N TYR A 124 -5.31 8.41 6.97
CA TYR A 124 -5.03 6.99 6.83
C TYR A 124 -5.82 6.21 7.87
N GLN A 125 -6.19 4.98 7.54
CA GLN A 125 -6.82 4.05 8.48
C GLN A 125 -5.74 3.44 9.37
N LYS A 126 -6.00 3.38 10.67
CA LYS A 126 -5.14 2.62 11.59
C LYS A 126 -5.31 1.15 11.32
N SER A 127 -4.20 0.45 11.21
CA SER A 127 -4.20 -0.99 11.08
C SER A 127 -4.88 -1.65 12.28
N GLN A 128 -5.77 -2.59 12.02
CA GLN A 128 -6.49 -3.34 13.03
C GLN A 128 -5.60 -4.47 13.55
N VAL A 129 -5.43 -4.55 14.86
CA VAL A 129 -4.60 -5.60 15.48
C VAL A 129 -5.15 -7.02 15.28
N ASN A 130 -6.43 -7.13 14.95
CA ASN A 130 -7.12 -8.40 14.76
C ASN A 130 -6.96 -8.98 13.35
N ASP A 131 -6.49 -8.17 12.39
CA ASP A 131 -6.21 -8.62 11.04
C ASP A 131 -4.71 -8.79 10.84
N ALA A 132 -4.25 -10.04 10.89
CA ALA A 132 -2.83 -10.36 10.72
C ALA A 132 -2.31 -9.94 9.34
N GLN A 133 -3.15 -9.92 8.31
CA GLN A 133 -2.73 -9.61 6.94
C GLN A 133 -2.21 -8.18 6.81
N GLU A 134 -2.80 -7.24 7.56
CA GLU A 134 -2.42 -5.82 7.55
C GLU A 134 -0.99 -5.58 8.07
N TRP A 135 -0.53 -6.36 9.06
CA TRP A 135 0.81 -6.18 9.67
C TRP A 135 1.85 -7.16 9.13
N VAL A 136 1.43 -8.36 8.73
CA VAL A 136 2.33 -9.38 8.17
C VAL A 136 2.81 -8.95 6.79
N SER A 137 1.95 -8.31 5.99
CA SER A 137 2.31 -7.85 4.65
C SER A 137 3.57 -6.95 4.65
N PRO A 138 3.63 -5.81 5.37
CA PRO A 138 4.83 -4.97 5.41
C PRO A 138 6.03 -5.66 6.07
N LEU A 139 5.79 -6.57 7.02
CA LEU A 139 6.86 -7.32 7.68
C LEU A 139 7.57 -8.26 6.71
N VAL A 140 6.82 -9.04 5.93
CA VAL A 140 7.39 -10.05 5.02
C VAL A 140 7.88 -9.42 3.73
N SER A 141 7.14 -8.46 3.17
CA SER A 141 7.51 -7.81 1.90
C SER A 141 8.69 -6.87 2.02
N PHE A 142 8.91 -6.26 3.18
CA PHE A 142 9.91 -5.21 3.32
C PHE A 142 10.91 -5.45 4.45
N ILE A 143 10.44 -5.65 5.69
CA ILE A 143 11.32 -5.71 6.86
C ILE A 143 12.23 -6.94 6.79
N LEU A 144 11.67 -8.10 6.45
CA LEU A 144 12.42 -9.36 6.41
C LEU A 144 13.52 -9.33 5.33
N PRO A 145 13.28 -8.92 4.08
CA PRO A 145 14.34 -8.71 3.09
C PRO A 145 15.42 -7.74 3.55
N CYS A 146 15.05 -6.63 4.20
CA CYS A 146 16.02 -5.65 4.73
C CYS A 146 16.87 -6.24 5.86
N LEU A 147 16.28 -7.05 6.75
CA LEU A 147 17.00 -7.75 7.80
C LEU A 147 17.98 -8.78 7.21
N VAL A 148 17.54 -9.58 6.25
CA VAL A 148 18.41 -10.54 5.54
C VAL A 148 19.57 -9.81 4.86
N PHE A 149 19.31 -8.72 4.15
CA PHE A 149 20.34 -7.90 3.51
C PHE A 149 21.35 -7.33 4.51
N SER A 150 20.85 -6.73 5.61
CA SER A 150 21.69 -6.11 6.65
C SER A 150 22.53 -7.11 7.46
N THR A 151 22.12 -8.38 7.49
CA THR A 151 22.83 -9.47 8.18
C THR A 151 23.76 -10.27 7.26
N ALA A 152 23.39 -10.47 5.99
CA ALA A 152 24.18 -11.23 5.03
C ALA A 152 25.37 -10.44 4.48
N ILE A 153 25.22 -9.12 4.29
CA ILE A 153 26.30 -8.30 3.75
C ILE A 153 27.27 -7.91 4.89
N PRO A 154 28.58 -8.19 4.74
CA PRO A 154 29.56 -7.83 5.76
C PRO A 154 29.67 -6.32 5.90
N ARG A 155 29.03 -5.79 6.96
CA ARG A 155 29.05 -4.36 7.29
C ARG A 155 30.44 -3.92 7.74
N ARG A 156 30.98 -2.89 7.07
CA ARG A 156 32.29 -2.30 7.38
C ARG A 156 32.32 -1.53 8.71
N ARG A 157 31.18 -0.97 9.14
CA ARG A 157 31.03 -0.29 10.44
C ARG A 157 29.92 -0.97 11.23
N ARG A 158 30.23 -1.41 12.43
CA ARG A 158 29.28 -1.94 13.41
C ARG A 158 29.42 -1.10 14.67
N LEU A 159 28.31 -0.67 15.28
CA LEU A 159 28.35 -0.12 16.62
C LEU A 159 28.80 -1.24 17.58
N GLN A 160 30.10 -1.29 17.84
CA GLN A 160 30.68 -2.27 18.75
C GLN A 160 30.28 -1.90 20.17
N VAL A 161 29.68 -2.84 20.89
CA VAL A 161 29.52 -2.68 22.33
C VAL A 161 30.92 -2.69 22.93
N SER A 162 31.26 -1.62 23.65
CA SER A 162 32.59 -1.50 24.26
C SER A 162 32.90 -2.70 25.13
N ASP A 163 34.06 -3.33 24.94
CA ASP A 163 34.53 -4.45 25.76
C ASP A 163 34.57 -4.11 27.27
N VAL A 164 34.64 -2.81 27.59
CA VAL A 164 34.59 -2.29 28.96
C VAL A 164 33.27 -2.64 29.66
N LEU A 165 32.15 -2.74 28.93
CA LEU A 165 30.85 -3.13 29.48
C LEU A 165 30.84 -4.60 29.95
N PHE A 166 31.61 -5.47 29.30
CA PHE A 166 31.60 -6.93 29.53
C PHE A 166 32.86 -7.48 30.20
N LYS A 167 33.78 -6.63 30.68
CA LYS A 167 34.92 -7.09 31.50
C LYS A 167 34.41 -7.86 32.72
N ARG A 168 34.59 -9.19 32.70
CA ARG A 168 34.25 -10.09 33.82
C ARG A 168 35.01 -9.66 35.07
N ALA A 169 34.28 -9.11 36.03
CA ALA A 169 34.80 -8.80 37.36
C ALA A 169 34.02 -9.61 38.39
N LEU A 170 34.30 -10.92 38.46
CA LEU A 170 33.64 -11.87 39.37
C LEU A 170 33.87 -11.55 40.86
N HIS A 171 34.90 -10.78 41.19
CA HIS A 171 35.26 -10.45 42.57
C HIS A 171 34.33 -9.42 43.24
N ASN A 172 33.57 -8.62 42.48
CA ASN A 172 32.78 -7.52 43.06
C ASN A 172 31.26 -7.77 42.95
N ILE A 173 30.61 -8.05 44.08
CA ILE A 173 29.16 -8.34 44.14
C ILE A 173 28.32 -7.15 43.65
N TYR A 174 28.79 -5.93 43.85
CA TYR A 174 28.17 -4.71 43.34
C TYR A 174 28.22 -4.65 41.80
N ARG A 175 29.33 -5.10 41.18
CA ARG A 175 29.44 -5.17 39.71
C ARG A 175 28.56 -6.27 39.12
N PHE A 176 28.32 -7.34 39.87
CA PHE A 176 27.38 -8.40 39.49
C PHE A 176 25.94 -7.86 39.44
N LEU A 177 25.50 -7.11 40.45
CA LEU A 177 24.18 -6.45 40.48
C LEU A 177 23.97 -5.42 39.35
N LEU A 178 25.04 -4.80 38.85
CA LEU A 178 25.01 -3.86 37.72
C LEU A 178 24.98 -4.55 36.34
N THR A 179 25.22 -5.86 36.27
CA THR A 179 25.21 -6.64 35.02
C THR A 179 23.90 -6.54 34.22
N PRO A 180 22.69 -6.67 34.81
CA PRO A 180 21.45 -6.53 34.05
C PRO A 180 21.31 -5.14 33.41
N ILE A 181 21.73 -4.08 34.09
CA ILE A 181 21.69 -2.70 33.55
C ILE A 181 22.63 -2.60 32.34
N ARG A 182 23.84 -3.15 32.43
CA ARG A 182 24.80 -3.19 31.31
C ARG A 182 24.28 -4.00 30.12
N PHE A 183 23.58 -5.10 30.39
CA PHE A 183 22.93 -5.89 29.35
C PHE A 183 21.84 -5.10 28.64
N VAL A 184 20.97 -4.40 29.38
CA VAL A 184 19.93 -3.54 28.79
C VAL A 184 20.55 -2.45 27.91
N VAL A 185 21.63 -1.80 28.37
CA VAL A 185 22.36 -0.80 27.58
C VAL A 185 22.96 -1.42 26.30
N ALA A 186 23.55 -2.61 26.40
CA ALA A 186 24.10 -3.30 25.24
C ALA A 186 23.01 -3.68 24.22
N VAL A 187 21.87 -4.22 24.68
CA VAL A 187 20.71 -4.52 23.83
C VAL A 187 20.21 -3.25 23.16
N PHE A 188 20.10 -2.14 23.90
CA PHE A 188 19.68 -0.86 23.36
C PHE A 188 20.61 -0.37 22.24
N ILE A 189 21.92 -0.40 22.43
CA ILE A 189 22.91 -0.01 21.40
C ILE A 189 22.76 -0.89 20.15
N VAL A 190 22.62 -2.20 20.31
CA VAL A 190 22.44 -3.13 19.19
C VAL A 190 21.12 -2.88 18.47
N THR A 191 20.01 -2.65 19.19
CA THR A 191 18.73 -2.33 18.57
C THR A 191 18.76 -1.03 17.78
N LEU A 192 19.46 0.00 18.27
CA LEU A 192 19.64 1.26 17.54
C LEU A 192 20.46 1.06 16.25
N ASP A 193 21.53 0.25 16.31
CA ASP A 193 22.30 -0.12 15.11
C ASP A 193 21.39 -0.75 14.06
N TYR A 194 20.57 -1.74 14.45
CA TYR A 194 19.60 -2.36 13.54
C TYR A 194 18.57 -1.36 12.98
N LEU A 195 18.03 -0.46 13.81
CA LEU A 195 17.07 0.54 13.36
C LEU A 195 17.68 1.53 12.35
N ILE A 196 18.92 1.97 12.57
CA ILE A 196 19.64 2.84 11.63
C ILE A 196 19.85 2.13 10.30
N TRP A 197 20.29 0.87 10.32
CA TRP A 197 20.49 0.09 9.11
C TRP A 197 19.20 -0.20 8.36
N LEU A 198 18.11 -0.52 9.08
CA LEU A 198 16.78 -0.64 8.47
C LEU A 198 16.36 0.68 7.82
N ALA A 199 16.50 1.81 8.52
CA ALA A 199 16.16 3.12 7.97
C ALA A 199 16.97 3.44 6.70
N LEU A 200 18.25 3.08 6.65
CA LEU A 200 19.07 3.22 5.43
C LEU A 200 18.56 2.33 4.29
N CYS A 201 18.25 1.06 4.57
CA CYS A 201 17.65 0.18 3.56
C CYS A 201 16.32 0.74 3.04
N PHE A 202 15.46 1.26 3.92
CA PHE A 202 14.22 1.94 3.54
C PHE A 202 14.48 3.18 2.67
N ALA A 203 15.44 4.01 3.03
CA ALA A 203 15.78 5.23 2.31
C ALA A 203 16.32 4.95 0.90
N PHE A 204 17.12 3.88 0.72
CA PHE A 204 17.70 3.53 -0.57
C PHE A 204 16.83 2.62 -1.43
N ALA A 205 15.87 1.90 -0.84
CA ALA A 205 14.93 1.08 -1.60
C ALA A 205 14.07 1.94 -2.54
N GLY A 206 13.64 3.11 -2.10
CA GLY A 206 12.82 4.03 -2.91
C GLY A 206 13.48 4.42 -4.23
N PRO A 207 14.68 5.04 -4.21
CA PRO A 207 15.43 5.37 -5.42
C PRO A 207 15.73 4.16 -6.31
N MET A 208 16.03 3.00 -5.72
CA MET A 208 16.30 1.77 -6.48
C MET A 208 15.05 1.28 -7.23
N ILE A 209 13.89 1.25 -6.56
CA ILE A 209 12.62 0.85 -7.17
C ILE A 209 12.23 1.85 -8.26
N LEU A 210 12.34 3.15 -8.00
CA LEU A 210 12.03 4.18 -8.99
C LEU A 210 12.93 4.08 -10.22
N SER A 211 14.22 3.80 -10.02
CA SER A 211 15.16 3.56 -11.13
C SER A 211 14.76 2.34 -11.96
N GLY A 212 14.38 1.23 -11.31
CA GLY A 212 13.93 0.03 -12.02
C GLY A 212 12.61 0.22 -12.78
N ILE A 213 11.65 0.95 -12.20
CA ILE A 213 10.38 1.29 -12.89
C ILE A 213 10.66 2.22 -14.08
N TYR A 214 11.54 3.20 -13.92
CA TYR A 214 11.91 4.11 -14.98
C TYR A 214 12.54 3.37 -16.17
N GLU A 215 13.48 2.46 -15.89
CA GLU A 215 14.12 1.62 -16.91
C GLU A 215 13.10 0.72 -17.62
N ALA A 216 12.24 0.03 -16.88
CA ALA A 216 11.18 -0.82 -17.45
C ALA A 216 10.19 -0.02 -18.34
N PHE A 217 9.87 1.22 -17.96
CA PHE A 217 9.02 2.11 -18.77
C PHE A 217 9.73 2.51 -20.07
N LEU A 218 11.01 2.83 -20.00
CA LEU A 218 11.83 3.17 -21.16
C LEU A 218 11.91 1.99 -22.13
N ASP A 219 12.16 0.78 -21.62
CA ASP A 219 12.19 -0.45 -22.41
C ASP A 219 10.85 -0.72 -23.10
N SER A 220 9.74 -0.52 -22.40
CA SER A 220 8.38 -0.66 -22.97
C SER A 220 8.16 0.32 -24.13
N ARG A 221 8.63 1.57 -24.00
CA ARG A 221 8.53 2.58 -25.06
C ARG A 221 9.39 2.24 -26.27
N ILE A 222 10.60 1.72 -26.07
CA ILE A 222 11.46 1.26 -27.17
C ILE A 222 10.82 0.07 -27.90
N LEU A 223 10.27 -0.90 -27.15
CA LEU A 223 9.56 -2.05 -27.75
C LEU A 223 8.36 -1.60 -28.58
N ASP A 224 7.53 -0.71 -28.06
CA ASP A 224 6.40 -0.13 -28.80
C ASP A 224 6.85 0.55 -30.10
N PHE A 225 7.96 1.29 -30.05
CA PHE A 225 8.53 1.94 -31.22
C PHE A 225 9.02 0.92 -32.26
N VAL A 226 9.78 -0.09 -31.83
CA VAL A 226 10.29 -1.15 -32.71
C VAL A 226 9.15 -1.95 -33.33
N MET A 227 8.06 -2.22 -32.60
CA MET A 227 6.89 -2.92 -33.13
C MET A 227 6.14 -2.09 -34.18
N ARG A 228 5.97 -0.79 -33.95
CA ARG A 228 5.27 0.11 -34.89
C ARG A 228 6.09 0.35 -36.16
N GLU A 229 7.34 0.73 -36.01
CA GLU A 229 8.21 1.11 -37.13
C GLU A 229 8.86 -0.10 -37.82
N GLY A 230 8.98 -1.24 -37.14
CA GLY A 230 9.45 -2.49 -37.72
C GLY A 230 8.61 -2.96 -38.91
N ASN A 231 7.30 -2.68 -38.88
CA ASN A 231 6.38 -2.97 -39.98
C ASN A 231 6.38 -1.87 -41.06
N ALA A 232 6.80 -0.64 -40.71
CA ALA A 232 6.81 0.53 -41.60
C ALA A 232 8.12 0.71 -42.38
N GLY A 233 9.14 -0.14 -42.15
CA GLY A 233 10.40 -0.13 -42.90
C GLY A 233 11.66 0.13 -42.08
N LEU A 234 11.62 0.02 -40.75
CA LEU A 234 12.80 0.17 -39.90
C LEU A 234 13.89 -0.84 -40.30
N SER A 235 15.12 -0.34 -40.51
CA SER A 235 16.26 -1.19 -40.84
C SER A 235 16.50 -2.24 -39.75
N LYS A 236 16.68 -3.51 -40.15
CA LYS A 236 16.93 -4.64 -39.24
C LYS A 236 18.10 -4.36 -38.29
N VAL A 237 19.14 -3.66 -38.79
CA VAL A 237 20.31 -3.28 -37.99
C VAL A 237 19.94 -2.33 -36.84
N MET A 238 19.04 -1.38 -37.08
CA MET A 238 18.57 -0.44 -36.05
C MET A 238 17.69 -1.15 -35.02
N SER A 239 16.81 -2.04 -35.47
CA SER A 239 15.97 -2.87 -34.61
C SER A 239 16.82 -3.76 -33.68
N THR A 240 17.84 -4.44 -34.21
CA THR A 240 18.76 -5.25 -33.39
C THR A 240 19.50 -4.42 -32.35
N ARG A 241 19.94 -3.19 -32.69
CA ARG A 241 20.62 -2.29 -31.75
C ARG A 241 19.69 -1.83 -30.62
N LEU A 242 18.44 -1.49 -30.93
CA LEU A 242 17.44 -1.09 -29.92
C LEU A 242 17.10 -2.25 -28.97
N LEU A 243 16.93 -3.46 -29.50
CA LEU A 243 16.73 -4.67 -28.70
C LEU A 243 17.95 -5.01 -27.84
N TYR A 244 19.16 -4.77 -28.36
CA TYR A 244 20.39 -4.95 -27.59
C TYR A 244 20.50 -3.94 -26.43
N ILE A 245 20.10 -2.69 -26.63
CA ILE A 245 20.07 -1.66 -25.57
C ILE A 245 19.14 -2.08 -24.43
N ILE A 246 17.95 -2.61 -24.74
CA ILE A 246 17.02 -3.15 -23.73
C ILE A 246 17.67 -4.30 -22.94
N LEU A 247 18.36 -5.21 -23.63
CA LEU A 247 18.92 -6.41 -23.00
C LEU A 247 20.13 -6.10 -22.10
N VAL A 248 20.91 -5.10 -22.48
CA VAL A 248 22.11 -4.67 -21.74
C VAL A 248 21.79 -3.66 -20.64
N GLY A 249 20.63 -3.00 -20.72
CA GLY A 249 20.24 -1.92 -19.82
C GLY A 249 21.01 -0.63 -20.10
N ASN A 250 20.72 0.41 -19.33
CA ASN A 250 21.39 1.71 -19.45
C ASN A 250 22.80 1.71 -18.82
N LEU A 251 23.65 0.81 -19.28
CA LEU A 251 25.07 0.78 -18.90
C LEU A 251 25.80 1.87 -19.69
N ASP A 252 26.18 2.95 -18.99
CA ASP A 252 27.14 3.93 -19.49
C ASP A 252 28.52 3.27 -19.55
N PHE A 253 28.77 2.55 -20.65
CA PHE A 253 30.11 2.10 -20.97
C PHE A 253 30.92 3.34 -21.31
N LYS A 254 31.71 3.82 -20.35
CA LYS A 254 32.84 4.71 -20.66
C LYS A 254 33.79 3.97 -21.58
N TRP A 255 33.54 4.09 -22.87
CA TRP A 255 34.38 3.58 -23.92
C TRP A 255 35.67 4.40 -23.88
N LYS A 256 36.72 3.83 -23.30
CA LYS A 256 38.08 4.35 -23.47
C LYS A 256 38.48 4.13 -24.93
N SER A 257 38.05 5.03 -25.82
CA SER A 257 38.62 5.15 -27.15
C SER A 257 40.07 5.59 -26.99
N GLY A 258 40.98 4.64 -27.26
CA GLY A 258 42.42 4.76 -27.32
C GLY A 258 43.02 6.13 -27.01
N GLU A 259 43.56 6.27 -25.81
CA GLU A 259 44.65 7.20 -25.55
C GLU A 259 45.85 6.40 -25.07
N SER A 260 46.71 6.05 -26.03
CA SER A 260 48.10 5.75 -25.77
C SER A 260 48.78 7.03 -25.30
N ASN A 261 48.68 7.35 -24.01
CA ASN A 261 49.59 8.25 -23.29
C ASN A 261 49.53 7.93 -21.79
N PRO A 262 50.55 7.27 -21.22
CA PRO A 262 50.61 7.00 -19.79
C PRO A 262 51.28 8.19 -19.11
N CYS A 263 50.53 9.22 -18.72
CA CYS A 263 50.88 10.17 -17.64
C CYS A 263 49.85 11.29 -17.57
N SER A 264 48.85 11.18 -16.67
CA SER A 264 48.51 12.27 -15.75
C SER A 264 47.44 11.83 -14.75
N TYR A 265 47.89 11.69 -13.51
CA TYR A 265 47.27 12.15 -12.28
C TYR A 265 45.74 12.20 -12.11
N TYR A 266 45.31 11.42 -11.12
CA TYR A 266 44.22 11.64 -10.17
C TYR A 266 43.62 13.04 -10.09
N HIS A 267 42.27 13.10 -10.06
CA HIS A 267 41.36 14.02 -9.34
C HIS A 267 40.00 13.81 -10.02
N TYR A 268 38.93 13.24 -9.45
CA TYR A 268 38.13 13.49 -8.24
C TYR A 268 37.28 12.21 -8.04
N LEU A 269 37.14 11.52 -6.89
CA LEU A 269 36.51 11.85 -5.61
C LEU A 269 35.17 12.61 -5.72
N CYS A 270 34.05 11.90 -5.50
CA CYS A 270 32.89 12.27 -4.68
C CYS A 270 31.79 11.21 -4.84
#